data_AF-A0A6J4NNY8-F1
#
_entry.id   AF-A0A6J4NNY8-F1
#
_cell.length_a   1.000
_cell.length_b   1.000
_cell.length_c   1.000
_cell.angle_alpha   90.00
_cell.angle_beta   90.00
_cell.angle_gamma   90.00
#
_symmetry.space_group_name_H-M   'P 1'
#
loop_
_entity.id
_entity.type
_entity.pdbx_description
1 polymer ?
#
loop_
_entity_poly.entity_id
_entity_poly.type
_entity_poly.pdbx_seq_one_letter_code
_entity_poly.pdbx_strand_id
1 'polypeptide(L)'
;SLEKPTTWQVCDSNVLIVGWAFHKKREITAVRARIEDKSFSAVYGIERSDIALGNSNIPAAHKSGFTIELTAPPGRHEVLLEAQDARGKWHLLAAYPLLVSTIQASLDVPTVWEQRQGQILFAGWCCHHDQKISKLSFLCGDTSVECAYGLRRKDVGEVFPDWVNSSESGFEVLVDLPPGEWHVSLEAELENGETLYFQAPKILTVRRYDIWQRSADKFEEFSSFIEAIRQRARERKQRLGRIVPMPWEIVKVIRQLGKIYRQQKQFTAPGDLLPPAGFVVPKPIDRYDAWLEVNPWNDRARNYLISRLQSCREPLPKISVVMPVYNPPIDFLKSAIASVINQVYPNWELCIADDCSTEFTVAENLKDWAQKDDRIRITFRTENGNISAATNSAAALATGDIILFLDNDDELTPDALGEVALYFAAHPDTDFLYSDDDKIDTKGRRFAPQFKPEWSPELLLSYMYLCHLCAVKR
;
A
#
# COMPACT_ATOMS: atom_id res chain seq x y z
N SER A 1 29.57 -27.72 -24.21
CA SER A 1 29.13 -27.83 -22.80
C SER A 1 28.26 -26.64 -22.47
N LEU A 2 27.43 -26.75 -21.43
CA LEU A 2 26.63 -25.65 -20.90
C LEU A 2 27.04 -25.32 -19.46
N GLU A 3 26.99 -24.05 -19.14
CA GLU A 3 27.26 -23.48 -17.82
C GLU A 3 26.01 -22.85 -17.20
N LYS A 4 25.15 -22.27 -18.05
CA LYS A 4 23.83 -21.78 -17.66
C LYS A 4 22.77 -22.19 -18.69
N PRO A 5 21.51 -22.43 -18.26
CA PRO A 5 21.07 -22.44 -16.87
C PRO A 5 21.52 -23.73 -16.14
N THR A 6 21.61 -23.68 -14.81
CA THR A 6 21.93 -24.87 -13.98
C THR A 6 20.75 -25.84 -13.83
N THR A 7 19.54 -25.33 -14.05
CA THR A 7 18.28 -26.07 -14.09
C THR A 7 17.47 -25.61 -15.31
N TRP A 8 16.76 -26.54 -15.94
CA TRP A 8 15.83 -26.23 -17.04
C TRP A 8 14.40 -26.04 -16.57
N GLN A 9 14.19 -25.84 -15.27
CA GLN A 9 12.95 -25.35 -14.68
C GLN A 9 13.16 -23.89 -14.29
N VAL A 10 12.47 -22.98 -14.96
CA VAL A 10 12.68 -21.53 -14.83
C VAL A 10 11.36 -20.83 -14.56
N CYS A 11 11.37 -19.79 -13.73
CA CYS A 11 10.17 -19.00 -13.43
C CYS A 11 10.01 -17.79 -14.37
N ASP A 12 11.09 -17.37 -15.02
CA ASP A 12 11.09 -16.26 -15.98
C ASP A 12 10.93 -16.81 -17.40
N SER A 13 10.13 -16.12 -18.20
CA SER A 13 10.00 -16.37 -19.63
C SER A 13 11.32 -16.13 -20.38
N ASN A 14 12.24 -15.36 -19.80
CA ASN A 14 13.57 -15.11 -20.36
C ASN A 14 14.63 -16.04 -19.74
N VAL A 15 15.29 -16.81 -20.59
CA VAL A 15 16.32 -17.79 -20.23
C VAL A 15 17.63 -17.42 -20.89
N LEU A 16 18.66 -17.19 -20.07
CA LEU A 16 20.02 -16.99 -20.55
C LEU A 16 20.75 -18.34 -20.61
N ILE A 17 21.09 -18.76 -21.83
CA ILE A 17 21.91 -19.95 -22.07
C ILE A 17 23.35 -19.50 -22.28
N VAL A 18 24.27 -20.03 -21.47
CA VAL A 18 25.71 -19.75 -21.56
C VAL A 18 26.45 -21.06 -21.68
N GLY A 19 27.38 -21.14 -22.62
CA GLY A 19 28.20 -22.32 -22.78
C GLY A 19 29.32 -22.13 -23.78
N TRP A 20 29.86 -23.26 -24.22
CA TRP A 20 30.89 -23.28 -25.26
C TRP A 20 30.70 -24.49 -26.18
N ALA A 21 30.98 -24.28 -27.45
CA ALA A 21 30.92 -25.31 -28.48
C ALA A 21 32.06 -25.09 -29.49
N PHE A 22 32.74 -26.15 -29.86
CA PHE A 22 33.72 -26.15 -30.95
C PHE A 22 33.77 -27.55 -31.56
N HIS A 23 34.24 -27.65 -32.81
CA HIS A 23 34.43 -28.93 -33.48
C HIS A 23 35.91 -29.12 -33.86
N LYS A 24 36.44 -30.34 -33.69
CA LYS A 24 37.89 -30.62 -33.83
C LYS A 24 38.45 -30.39 -35.22
N LYS A 25 37.61 -30.48 -36.26
CA LYS A 25 38.02 -30.47 -37.68
C LYS A 25 37.24 -29.50 -38.57
N ARG A 26 36.17 -28.90 -38.06
CA ARG A 26 35.24 -28.08 -38.85
C ARG A 26 34.98 -26.79 -38.10
N GLU A 27 34.90 -25.70 -38.82
CA GLU A 27 34.56 -24.41 -38.26
C GLU A 27 33.05 -24.35 -37.98
N ILE A 28 32.71 -23.80 -36.81
CA ILE A 28 31.35 -23.44 -36.44
C ILE A 28 31.21 -21.95 -36.72
N THR A 29 30.26 -21.58 -37.58
CA THR A 29 30.05 -20.18 -37.99
C THR A 29 28.98 -19.48 -37.16
N ALA A 30 28.04 -20.24 -36.59
CA ALA A 30 26.97 -19.73 -35.74
C ALA A 30 26.45 -20.80 -34.78
N VAL A 31 25.86 -20.36 -33.67
CA VAL A 31 25.13 -21.20 -32.72
C VAL A 31 23.74 -20.59 -32.52
N ARG A 32 22.72 -21.41 -32.30
CA ARG A 32 21.37 -20.95 -31.98
C ARG A 32 20.65 -21.92 -31.05
N ALA A 33 19.63 -21.41 -30.36
CA ALA A 33 18.61 -22.23 -29.73
C ALA A 33 17.33 -22.17 -30.58
N ARG A 34 16.56 -23.25 -30.61
CA ARG A 34 15.27 -23.30 -31.28
C ARG A 34 14.22 -23.93 -30.37
N ILE A 35 13.06 -23.31 -30.30
CA ILE A 35 11.84 -23.84 -29.69
C ILE A 35 10.79 -23.84 -30.79
N GLU A 36 10.28 -25.02 -31.14
CA GLU A 36 9.30 -25.17 -32.23
C GLU A 36 9.79 -24.47 -33.52
N ASP A 37 9.06 -23.45 -33.97
CA ASP A 37 9.34 -22.64 -35.16
C ASP A 37 10.17 -21.37 -34.88
N LYS A 38 10.45 -21.05 -33.62
CA LYS A 38 11.18 -19.84 -33.21
C LYS A 38 12.66 -20.13 -33.01
N SER A 39 13.52 -19.34 -33.65
CA SER A 39 14.98 -19.46 -33.51
C SER A 39 15.60 -18.24 -32.82
N PHE A 40 16.51 -18.49 -31.87
CA PHE A 40 17.23 -17.50 -31.08
C PHE A 40 18.73 -17.63 -31.38
N SER A 41 19.29 -16.63 -32.08
CA SER A 41 20.70 -16.64 -32.47
C SER A 41 21.61 -16.33 -31.28
N ALA A 42 22.74 -17.04 -31.19
CA ALA A 42 23.75 -16.77 -30.18
C ALA A 42 24.67 -15.62 -30.57
N VAL A 43 25.21 -14.93 -29.57
CA VAL A 43 26.51 -14.25 -29.70
C VAL A 43 27.58 -15.33 -29.54
N TYR A 44 28.12 -15.80 -30.67
CA TYR A 44 29.14 -16.86 -30.73
C TYR A 44 30.53 -16.26 -30.99
N GLY A 45 31.59 -16.91 -30.50
CA GLY A 45 32.98 -16.47 -30.68
C GLY A 45 33.56 -15.75 -29.46
N ILE A 46 32.90 -15.87 -28.31
CA ILE A 46 33.37 -15.31 -27.04
C ILE A 46 34.65 -16.03 -26.61
N GLU A 47 35.64 -15.26 -26.17
CA GLU A 47 36.94 -15.81 -25.79
C GLU A 47 36.85 -16.66 -24.51
N ARG A 48 37.45 -17.86 -24.56
CA ARG A 48 37.43 -18.86 -23.49
C ARG A 48 38.82 -19.45 -23.28
N SER A 49 39.69 -18.66 -22.68
CA SER A 49 41.08 -19.03 -22.41
C SER A 49 41.19 -20.26 -21.47
N ASP A 50 40.24 -20.40 -20.55
CA ASP A 50 40.09 -21.55 -19.67
C ASP A 50 39.84 -22.86 -20.43
N ILE A 51 38.99 -22.82 -21.47
CA ILE A 51 38.71 -23.97 -22.33
C ILE A 51 39.88 -24.25 -23.29
N ALA A 52 40.54 -23.19 -23.76
CA ALA A 52 41.72 -23.30 -24.62
C ALA A 52 42.90 -23.98 -23.90
N LEU A 53 43.12 -23.69 -22.62
CA LEU A 53 44.19 -24.31 -21.81
C LEU A 53 44.07 -25.84 -21.73
N GLY A 54 42.84 -26.35 -21.58
CA GLY A 54 42.58 -27.80 -21.58
C GLY A 54 42.54 -28.46 -22.97
N ASN A 55 42.52 -27.67 -24.04
CA ASN A 55 42.35 -28.12 -25.42
C ASN A 55 43.36 -27.43 -26.38
N SER A 56 44.61 -27.31 -25.95
CA SER A 56 45.67 -26.55 -26.64
C SER A 56 45.90 -26.93 -28.10
N ASN A 57 45.56 -28.16 -28.49
CA ASN A 57 45.70 -28.67 -29.86
C ASN A 57 44.53 -28.31 -30.79
N ILE A 58 43.54 -27.54 -30.31
CA ILE A 58 42.32 -27.20 -31.04
C ILE A 58 42.19 -25.67 -31.07
N PRO A 59 42.63 -25.00 -32.15
CA PRO A 59 42.59 -23.54 -32.25
C PRO A 59 41.19 -22.94 -32.04
N ALA A 60 40.15 -23.66 -32.48
CA ALA A 60 38.75 -23.25 -32.31
C ALA A 60 38.29 -23.19 -30.84
N ALA A 61 39.03 -23.80 -29.89
CA ALA A 61 38.69 -23.76 -28.47
C ALA A 61 38.79 -22.33 -27.89
N HIS A 62 39.65 -21.47 -28.44
CA HIS A 62 39.90 -20.12 -27.93
C HIS A 62 38.69 -19.19 -28.07
N LYS A 63 37.90 -19.35 -29.14
CA LYS A 63 36.68 -18.56 -29.42
C LYS A 63 35.45 -19.45 -29.51
N SER A 64 35.32 -20.32 -28.52
CA SER A 64 34.26 -21.33 -28.48
C SER A 64 33.05 -20.92 -27.64
N GLY A 65 33.15 -19.81 -26.88
CA GLY A 65 32.09 -19.37 -26.00
C GLY A 65 30.89 -18.80 -26.75
N PHE A 66 29.71 -19.00 -26.17
CA PHE A 66 28.46 -18.41 -26.66
C PHE A 66 27.49 -18.03 -25.56
N THR A 67 26.67 -17.03 -25.86
CA THR A 67 25.51 -16.63 -25.06
C THR A 67 24.26 -16.53 -25.94
N ILE A 68 23.12 -17.03 -25.45
CA ILE A 68 21.82 -16.95 -26.11
C ILE A 68 20.81 -16.43 -25.09
N GLU A 69 20.10 -15.37 -25.46
CA GLU A 69 18.89 -14.93 -24.77
C GLU A 69 17.69 -15.55 -25.48
N LEU A 70 17.00 -16.43 -24.77
CA LEU A 70 15.86 -17.17 -25.26
C LEU A 70 14.62 -16.71 -24.49
N THR A 71 13.52 -16.46 -25.21
CA THR A 71 12.23 -16.17 -24.59
C THR A 71 11.24 -17.27 -24.92
N ALA A 72 10.71 -17.93 -23.91
CA ALA A 72 9.71 -18.99 -24.05
C ALA A 72 8.42 -18.61 -23.31
N PRO A 73 7.24 -18.88 -23.88
CA PRO A 73 5.99 -18.73 -23.15
C PRO A 73 5.90 -19.74 -21.99
N PRO A 74 5.01 -19.55 -20.99
CA PRO A 74 4.77 -20.56 -19.96
C PRO A 74 4.43 -21.92 -20.56
N GLY A 75 4.95 -23.01 -19.97
CA GLY A 75 4.69 -24.37 -20.45
C GLY A 75 5.94 -25.24 -20.57
N ARG A 76 5.72 -26.46 -21.07
CA ARG A 76 6.78 -27.42 -21.39
C ARG A 76 7.24 -27.19 -22.83
N HIS A 77 8.51 -26.92 -22.99
CA HIS A 77 9.18 -26.69 -24.27
C HIS A 77 10.36 -27.63 -24.42
N GLU A 78 10.73 -27.92 -25.66
CA GLU A 78 12.00 -28.57 -25.97
C GLU A 78 12.94 -27.56 -26.61
N VAL A 79 14.06 -27.28 -25.95
CA VAL A 79 15.09 -26.38 -26.46
C VAL A 79 16.12 -27.18 -27.24
N LEU A 80 16.15 -26.96 -28.56
CA LEU A 80 17.11 -27.56 -29.46
C LEU A 80 18.29 -26.62 -29.66
N LEU A 81 19.46 -27.02 -29.16
CA LEU A 81 20.70 -26.26 -29.36
C LEU A 81 21.37 -26.75 -30.64
N GLU A 82 21.59 -25.85 -31.59
CA GLU A 82 22.10 -26.17 -32.92
C GLU A 82 23.34 -25.32 -33.25
N ALA A 83 24.26 -25.88 -34.04
CA ALA A 83 25.42 -25.17 -34.56
C ALA A 83 25.48 -25.27 -36.08
N GLN A 84 25.90 -24.18 -36.74
CA GLN A 84 26.04 -24.10 -38.18
C GLN A 84 27.48 -24.41 -38.59
N ASP A 85 27.65 -25.28 -39.59
CA ASP A 85 28.95 -25.51 -40.20
C ASP A 85 29.28 -24.49 -41.30
N ALA A 86 30.54 -24.47 -41.74
CA ALA A 86 31.02 -23.60 -42.82
C ALA A 86 30.30 -23.74 -44.17
N ARG A 87 29.46 -24.78 -44.37
CA ARG A 87 28.63 -24.95 -45.58
C ARG A 87 27.21 -24.41 -45.38
N GLY A 88 26.93 -23.79 -44.23
CA GLY A 88 25.63 -23.24 -43.87
C GLY A 88 24.65 -24.28 -43.31
N LYS A 89 25.07 -25.53 -43.11
CA LYS A 89 24.18 -26.59 -42.60
C LYS A 89 24.13 -26.56 -41.07
N TRP A 90 22.91 -26.57 -40.52
CA TRP A 90 22.66 -26.67 -39.08
C TRP A 90 22.74 -28.13 -38.61
N HIS A 91 23.40 -28.35 -37.47
CA HIS A 91 23.54 -29.63 -36.79
C HIS A 91 23.04 -29.51 -35.35
N LEU A 92 22.24 -30.46 -34.90
CA LEU A 92 21.77 -30.53 -33.52
C LEU A 92 22.93 -30.94 -32.60
N LEU A 93 23.18 -30.14 -31.56
CA LEU A 93 24.17 -30.42 -30.52
C LEU A 93 23.55 -31.15 -29.33
N ALA A 94 22.40 -30.68 -28.86
CA ALA A 94 21.68 -31.23 -27.70
C ALA A 94 20.22 -30.74 -27.67
N ALA A 95 19.37 -31.49 -26.98
CA ALA A 95 17.98 -31.13 -26.68
C ALA A 95 17.81 -31.07 -25.16
N TYR A 96 17.12 -30.04 -24.66
CA TYR A 96 16.87 -29.87 -23.23
C TYR A 96 15.38 -29.62 -22.95
N PRO A 97 14.79 -30.30 -21.95
CA PRO A 97 13.41 -30.06 -21.56
C PRO A 97 13.33 -28.77 -20.73
N LEU A 98 12.79 -27.70 -21.32
CA LEU A 98 12.57 -26.43 -20.64
C LEU A 98 11.14 -26.39 -20.09
N LEU A 99 11.02 -26.33 -18.77
CA LEU A 99 9.77 -26.03 -18.10
C LEU A 99 9.81 -24.57 -17.66
N VAL A 100 9.05 -23.72 -18.34
CA VAL A 100 8.78 -22.38 -17.86
C VAL A 100 7.57 -22.48 -16.94
N SER A 101 7.77 -22.14 -15.66
CA SER A 101 6.74 -22.24 -14.61
C SER A 101 5.42 -21.69 -15.11
N THR A 102 4.43 -22.57 -15.19
CA THR A 102 3.05 -22.27 -15.54
C THR A 102 2.21 -21.86 -14.33
N ILE A 103 2.76 -22.01 -13.11
CA ILE A 103 2.20 -21.38 -11.92
C ILE A 103 2.71 -19.94 -11.83
N GLN A 104 1.78 -19.02 -11.56
CA GLN A 104 2.08 -17.67 -11.10
C GLN A 104 1.70 -17.55 -9.63
N ALA A 105 2.56 -16.87 -8.87
CA ALA A 105 2.31 -16.63 -7.47
C ALA A 105 2.86 -15.28 -7.03
N SER A 106 2.28 -14.76 -5.95
CA SER A 106 2.76 -13.60 -5.21
C SER A 106 2.70 -13.89 -3.73
N LEU A 107 3.67 -13.36 -2.99
CA LEU A 107 3.66 -13.29 -1.53
C LEU A 107 3.33 -11.85 -1.15
N ASP A 108 2.13 -11.65 -0.64
CA ASP A 108 1.61 -10.34 -0.25
C ASP A 108 1.99 -10.03 1.21
N VAL A 109 2.12 -11.07 2.03
CA VAL A 109 2.55 -11.00 3.43
C VAL A 109 3.73 -11.96 3.65
N PRO A 110 4.81 -11.53 4.32
CA PRO A 110 5.01 -10.19 4.88
C PRO A 110 5.37 -9.14 3.82
N THR A 111 4.91 -7.91 4.02
CA THR A 111 5.24 -6.76 3.15
C THR A 111 6.71 -6.35 3.29
N VAL A 112 7.28 -6.53 4.48
CA VAL A 112 8.70 -6.29 4.78
C VAL A 112 9.43 -7.62 4.87
N TRP A 113 10.51 -7.79 4.10
CA TRP A 113 11.29 -9.04 4.03
C TRP A 113 12.33 -9.19 5.15
N GLU A 114 12.24 -8.33 6.16
CA GLU A 114 13.00 -8.40 7.40
C GLU A 114 12.02 -8.64 8.55
N GLN A 115 12.17 -9.78 9.22
CA GLN A 115 11.22 -10.28 10.21
C GLN A 115 11.91 -10.60 11.54
N ARG A 116 11.10 -10.65 12.60
CA ARG A 116 11.56 -11.01 13.94
C ARG A 116 11.43 -12.51 14.13
N GLN A 117 12.35 -13.11 14.89
CA GLN A 117 12.27 -14.53 15.26
C GLN A 117 10.91 -14.88 15.87
N GLY A 118 10.29 -15.97 15.38
CA GLY A 118 9.01 -16.51 15.85
C GLY A 118 8.11 -16.99 14.70
N GLN A 119 6.81 -17.13 14.99
CA GLN A 119 5.81 -17.48 13.98
C GLN A 119 5.57 -16.30 13.03
N ILE A 120 5.93 -16.48 11.77
CA ILE A 120 5.75 -15.51 10.69
C ILE A 120 4.60 -15.99 9.80
N LEU A 121 3.64 -15.10 9.53
CA LEU A 121 2.55 -15.36 8.60
C LEU A 121 3.03 -15.06 7.18
N PHE A 122 2.83 -16.02 6.29
CA PHE A 122 2.94 -15.83 4.86
C PHE A 122 1.57 -15.97 4.23
N ALA A 123 1.22 -14.99 3.41
CA ALA A 123 -0.05 -14.98 2.68
C ALA A 123 0.16 -14.44 1.27
N GLY A 124 -0.67 -14.90 0.35
CA GLY A 124 -0.52 -14.51 -1.04
C GLY A 124 -1.51 -15.23 -1.94
N TRP A 125 -1.12 -15.38 -3.20
CA TRP A 125 -1.87 -16.15 -4.18
C TRP A 125 -0.93 -17.00 -5.02
N CYS A 126 -1.42 -18.14 -5.50
CA CYS A 126 -0.72 -19.03 -6.42
C CYS A 126 -1.77 -19.68 -7.33
N CYS A 127 -1.64 -19.59 -8.65
CA CYS A 127 -2.57 -20.22 -9.58
C CYS A 127 -1.84 -20.75 -10.81
N HIS A 128 -2.48 -21.69 -11.50
CA HIS A 128 -2.01 -22.25 -12.75
C HIS A 128 -3.03 -21.93 -13.84
N HIS A 129 -2.56 -21.75 -15.07
CA HIS A 129 -3.42 -21.32 -16.18
C HIS A 129 -4.53 -22.32 -16.55
N ASP A 130 -4.26 -23.63 -16.60
CA ASP A 130 -5.20 -24.64 -17.15
C ASP A 130 -5.47 -25.84 -16.22
N GLN A 131 -4.82 -25.91 -15.06
CA GLN A 131 -4.92 -27.03 -14.13
C GLN A 131 -5.23 -26.51 -12.74
N LYS A 132 -5.99 -27.28 -11.95
CA LYS A 132 -6.23 -26.93 -10.56
C LYS A 132 -5.08 -27.43 -9.69
N ILE A 133 -4.61 -26.57 -8.79
CA ILE A 133 -3.66 -26.94 -7.73
C ILE A 133 -4.46 -27.68 -6.65
N SER A 134 -4.11 -28.95 -6.42
CA SER A 134 -4.74 -29.83 -5.43
C SER A 134 -4.14 -29.63 -4.03
N LYS A 135 -2.84 -29.29 -3.97
CA LYS A 135 -2.10 -29.04 -2.74
C LYS A 135 -1.02 -27.98 -2.97
N LEU A 136 -0.86 -27.08 -2.00
CA LEU A 136 0.21 -26.07 -2.00
C LEU A 136 1.01 -26.21 -0.71
N SER A 137 2.33 -26.27 -0.83
CA SER A 137 3.27 -26.33 0.30
C SER A 137 4.22 -25.15 0.27
N PHE A 138 4.50 -24.59 1.44
CA PHE A 138 5.49 -23.54 1.64
C PHE A 138 6.82 -24.15 2.04
N LEU A 139 7.87 -23.76 1.33
CA LEU A 139 9.22 -24.28 1.48
C LEU A 139 10.16 -23.18 1.96
N CYS A 140 10.91 -23.48 3.02
CA CYS A 140 11.87 -22.59 3.62
C CYS A 140 13.05 -23.37 4.19
N GLY A 141 14.17 -23.42 3.44
CA GLY A 141 15.27 -24.33 3.75
C GLY A 141 14.80 -25.79 3.75
N ASP A 142 15.04 -26.51 4.85
CA ASP A 142 14.58 -27.90 5.03
C ASP A 142 13.13 -28.01 5.56
N THR A 143 12.45 -26.88 5.79
CA THR A 143 11.10 -26.86 6.34
C THR A 143 10.07 -26.82 5.22
N SER A 144 9.14 -27.78 5.23
CA SER A 144 7.98 -27.83 4.33
C SER A 144 6.70 -27.84 5.16
N VAL A 145 5.81 -26.87 4.91
CA VAL A 145 4.53 -26.73 5.62
C VAL A 145 3.41 -26.61 4.61
N GLU A 146 2.37 -27.43 4.73
CA GLU A 146 1.20 -27.34 3.87
C GLU A 146 0.43 -26.03 4.12
N CYS A 147 0.11 -25.32 3.05
CA CYS A 147 -0.62 -24.06 3.10
C CYS A 147 -2.13 -24.30 3.22
N ALA A 148 -2.83 -23.39 3.88
CA ALA A 148 -4.27 -23.25 3.73
C ALA A 148 -4.56 -22.61 2.36
N TYR A 149 -4.68 -23.44 1.33
CA TYR A 149 -4.88 -23.04 -0.07
C TYR A 149 -6.37 -23.12 -0.48
N GLY A 150 -6.78 -22.32 -1.47
CA GLY A 150 -8.18 -22.25 -1.91
C GLY A 150 -8.94 -21.02 -1.40
N LEU A 151 -8.22 -20.02 -0.86
CA LEU A 151 -8.84 -18.80 -0.34
C LEU A 151 -9.27 -17.88 -1.50
N ARG A 152 -10.40 -17.20 -1.34
CA ARG A 152 -10.98 -16.37 -2.39
C ARG A 152 -10.11 -15.14 -2.67
N ARG A 153 -9.73 -14.95 -3.94
CA ARG A 153 -8.96 -13.83 -4.49
C ARG A 153 -9.63 -13.29 -5.75
N LYS A 154 -10.70 -12.51 -5.55
CA LYS A 154 -11.50 -11.95 -6.65
C LYS A 154 -10.65 -11.04 -7.54
N ASP A 155 -9.75 -10.29 -6.94
CA ASP A 155 -8.74 -9.45 -7.61
C ASP A 155 -7.87 -10.27 -8.58
N VAL A 156 -7.37 -11.42 -8.15
CA VAL A 156 -6.56 -12.32 -8.99
C VAL A 156 -7.42 -12.95 -10.10
N GLY A 157 -8.67 -13.32 -9.78
CA GLY A 157 -9.63 -13.82 -10.76
C GLY A 157 -10.03 -12.80 -11.84
N GLU A 158 -10.06 -11.50 -11.51
CA GLU A 158 -10.32 -10.43 -12.47
C GLU A 158 -9.11 -10.18 -13.39
N VAL A 159 -7.88 -10.35 -12.87
CA VAL A 159 -6.65 -10.24 -13.66
C VAL A 159 -6.43 -11.46 -14.55
N PHE A 160 -6.78 -12.65 -14.07
CA PHE A 160 -6.65 -13.93 -14.79
C PHE A 160 -8.00 -14.63 -14.95
N PRO A 161 -8.94 -14.07 -15.72
CA PRO A 161 -10.30 -14.61 -15.83
C PRO A 161 -10.36 -15.98 -16.50
N ASP A 162 -9.42 -16.26 -17.39
CA ASP A 162 -9.35 -17.50 -18.16
C ASP A 162 -8.56 -18.61 -17.45
N TRP A 163 -8.05 -18.34 -16.25
CA TRP A 163 -7.20 -19.27 -15.51
C TRP A 163 -8.00 -20.13 -14.54
N VAL A 164 -7.69 -21.43 -14.49
CA VAL A 164 -8.40 -22.38 -13.62
C VAL A 164 -8.23 -22.00 -12.15
N ASN A 165 -9.36 -21.83 -11.46
CA ASN A 165 -9.41 -21.51 -10.03
C ASN A 165 -8.63 -20.24 -9.63
N SER A 166 -8.38 -19.30 -10.56
CA SER A 166 -7.68 -18.04 -10.26
C SER A 166 -8.38 -17.20 -9.18
N SER A 167 -9.71 -17.23 -9.13
CA SER A 167 -10.52 -16.57 -8.09
C SER A 167 -10.50 -17.25 -6.72
N GLU A 168 -9.90 -18.44 -6.62
CA GLU A 168 -9.71 -19.24 -5.39
C GLU A 168 -8.22 -19.60 -5.20
N SER A 169 -7.33 -18.73 -5.68
CA SER A 169 -5.88 -18.95 -5.69
C SER A 169 -5.16 -18.53 -4.41
N GLY A 170 -5.88 -17.99 -3.43
CA GLY A 170 -5.29 -17.46 -2.21
C GLY A 170 -4.75 -18.54 -1.29
N PHE A 171 -3.69 -18.21 -0.55
CA PHE A 171 -3.13 -19.08 0.48
C PHE A 171 -2.66 -18.32 1.72
N GLU A 172 -2.65 -19.03 2.85
CA GLU A 172 -2.07 -18.58 4.11
C GLU A 172 -1.31 -19.73 4.80
N VAL A 173 -0.19 -19.40 5.45
CA VAL A 173 0.61 -20.35 6.24
C VAL A 173 1.38 -19.64 7.34
N LEU A 174 1.45 -20.26 8.52
CA LEU A 174 2.27 -19.78 9.64
C LEU A 174 3.51 -20.67 9.76
N VAL A 175 4.69 -20.09 9.72
CA VAL A 175 5.96 -20.80 9.79
C VAL A 175 6.81 -20.23 10.92
N ASP A 176 7.33 -21.09 11.79
CA ASP A 176 8.26 -20.70 12.85
C ASP A 176 9.69 -20.80 12.31
N LEU A 177 10.34 -19.64 12.13
CA LEU A 177 11.67 -19.57 11.54
C LEU A 177 12.71 -19.11 12.57
N PRO A 178 13.84 -19.83 12.72
CA PRO A 178 14.96 -19.35 13.50
C PRO A 178 15.64 -18.14 12.82
N PRO A 179 16.44 -17.38 13.58
CA PRO A 179 17.21 -16.28 13.01
C PRO A 179 18.17 -16.77 11.93
N GLY A 180 18.20 -16.06 10.81
CA GLY A 180 18.98 -16.43 9.63
C GLY A 180 18.43 -15.80 8.35
N GLU A 181 19.09 -16.06 7.24
CA GLU A 181 18.62 -15.72 5.90
C GLU A 181 17.97 -16.94 5.27
N TRP A 182 16.79 -16.74 4.69
CA TRP A 182 15.97 -17.83 4.20
C TRP A 182 15.50 -17.58 2.77
N HIS A 183 15.69 -18.60 1.93
CA HIS A 183 15.05 -18.67 0.63
C HIS A 183 13.63 -19.22 0.79
N VAL A 184 12.66 -18.47 0.28
CA VAL A 184 11.24 -18.83 0.34
C VAL A 184 10.79 -19.33 -1.03
N SER A 185 10.11 -20.48 -1.05
CA SER A 185 9.48 -21.02 -2.26
C SER A 185 8.12 -21.65 -1.95
N LEU A 186 7.34 -21.84 -3.00
CA LEU A 186 6.07 -22.57 -2.98
C LEU A 186 6.21 -23.79 -3.88
N GLU A 187 5.62 -24.89 -3.45
CA GLU A 187 5.48 -26.14 -4.21
C GLU A 187 4.00 -26.40 -4.42
N ALA A 188 3.58 -26.43 -5.69
CA ALA A 188 2.20 -26.67 -6.08
C ALA A 188 2.08 -28.07 -6.73
N GLU A 189 1.27 -28.93 -6.13
CA GLU A 189 0.86 -30.20 -6.73
C GLU A 189 -0.44 -29.98 -7.51
N LEU A 190 -0.45 -30.34 -8.78
CA LEU A 190 -1.61 -30.24 -9.66
C LEU A 190 -2.48 -31.51 -9.56
N GLU A 191 -3.76 -31.42 -9.96
CA GLU A 191 -4.67 -32.58 -9.96
C GLU A 191 -4.20 -33.74 -10.87
N ASN A 192 -3.38 -33.46 -11.88
CA ASN A 192 -2.78 -34.48 -12.75
C ASN A 192 -1.56 -35.20 -12.12
N GLY A 193 -1.18 -34.83 -10.89
CA GLY A 193 -0.02 -35.37 -10.16
C GLY A 193 1.32 -34.73 -10.51
N GLU A 194 1.34 -33.67 -11.32
CA GLU A 194 2.54 -32.88 -11.60
C GLU A 194 2.84 -31.89 -10.47
N THR A 195 4.11 -31.79 -10.08
CA THR A 195 4.58 -30.84 -9.07
C THR A 195 5.37 -29.71 -9.70
N LEU A 196 4.98 -28.47 -9.42
CA LEU A 196 5.58 -27.24 -9.92
C LEU A 196 6.08 -26.38 -8.76
N TYR A 197 7.06 -25.52 -9.02
CA TYR A 197 7.71 -24.71 -7.98
C TYR A 197 7.74 -23.24 -8.36
N PHE A 198 7.52 -22.38 -7.37
CA PHE A 198 7.67 -20.94 -7.47
C PHE A 198 8.71 -20.47 -6.44
N GLN A 199 9.75 -19.80 -6.89
CA GLN A 199 10.77 -19.22 -6.03
C GLN A 199 10.47 -17.74 -5.80
N ALA A 200 10.40 -17.30 -4.55
CA ALA A 200 10.22 -15.89 -4.26
C ALA A 200 11.46 -15.08 -4.66
N PRO A 201 11.29 -13.84 -5.16
CA PRO A 201 12.39 -13.05 -5.71
C PRO A 201 13.32 -12.44 -4.65
N LYS A 202 12.93 -12.45 -3.37
CA LYS A 202 13.66 -11.82 -2.26
C LYS A 202 14.07 -12.86 -1.23
N ILE A 203 15.15 -12.58 -0.52
CA ILE A 203 15.63 -13.38 0.62
C ILE A 203 15.01 -12.82 1.88
N LEU A 204 14.42 -13.67 2.71
CA LEU A 204 13.84 -13.28 3.99
C LEU A 204 14.93 -13.26 5.06
N THR A 205 15.09 -12.14 5.76
CA THR A 205 16.04 -12.02 6.88
C THR A 205 15.29 -12.08 8.21
N VAL A 206 15.59 -13.06 9.05
CA VAL A 206 15.01 -13.21 10.40
C VAL A 206 16.07 -12.84 11.43
N ARG A 207 15.85 -11.78 12.23
CA ARG A 207 16.82 -11.32 13.24
C ARG A 207 16.55 -11.88 14.63
N ARG A 208 17.63 -12.18 15.36
CA ARG A 208 17.63 -12.48 16.80
C ARG A 208 17.71 -11.16 17.57
N TYR A 209 16.99 -11.04 18.68
CA TYR A 209 17.02 -9.82 19.50
C TYR A 209 17.45 -10.12 20.94
N ASP A 210 18.44 -9.35 21.41
CA ASP A 210 18.89 -9.35 22.80
C ASP A 210 17.92 -8.57 23.70
N ILE A 211 17.81 -9.02 24.94
CA ILE A 211 16.77 -8.68 25.92
C ILE A 211 16.76 -7.19 26.35
N TRP A 212 17.71 -6.37 25.87
CA TRP A 212 17.97 -5.00 26.35
C TRP A 212 17.56 -3.83 25.44
N GLN A 213 16.81 -4.07 24.36
CA GLN A 213 16.18 -2.99 23.58
C GLN A 213 14.65 -3.09 23.66
N ARG A 214 14.11 -2.86 24.86
CA ARG A 214 12.72 -3.14 25.22
C ARG A 214 11.77 -1.94 25.20
N SER A 215 12.14 -0.80 24.59
CA SER A 215 11.40 0.46 24.83
C SER A 215 11.09 1.35 23.62
N ALA A 216 11.26 0.93 22.37
CA ALA A 216 10.92 1.77 21.20
C ALA A 216 9.79 1.21 20.30
N ASP A 217 9.76 -0.09 19.99
CA ASP A 217 8.84 -0.60 18.95
C ASP A 217 7.68 -1.46 19.48
N LYS A 218 7.21 -1.18 20.71
CA LYS A 218 6.33 -2.10 21.43
C LYS A 218 4.85 -1.73 21.52
N PHE A 219 4.36 -0.71 20.79
CA PHE A 219 3.04 -0.16 21.13
C PHE A 219 2.03 0.19 20.04
N GLU A 220 2.15 -0.23 18.77
CA GLU A 220 1.11 0.15 17.78
C GLU A 220 0.31 -0.95 17.06
N GLU A 221 0.67 -2.24 17.10
CA GLU A 221 -0.19 -3.25 16.42
C GLU A 221 -0.67 -4.43 17.30
N PHE A 222 -0.24 -4.53 18.56
CA PHE A 222 -0.54 -5.72 19.39
C PHE A 222 -1.45 -5.45 20.61
N SER A 223 -1.95 -4.23 20.79
CA SER A 223 -2.72 -3.84 21.98
C SER A 223 -4.19 -4.29 21.94
N SER A 224 -4.89 -4.15 20.81
CA SER A 224 -6.35 -4.40 20.76
C SER A 224 -6.74 -5.86 20.96
N PHE A 225 -5.94 -6.81 20.45
CA PHE A 225 -6.22 -8.24 20.55
C PHE A 225 -5.86 -8.82 21.93
N ILE A 226 -4.73 -8.38 22.50
CA ILE A 226 -4.28 -8.81 23.83
C ILE A 226 -5.12 -8.16 24.94
N GLU A 227 -5.57 -6.90 24.77
CA GLU A 227 -6.48 -6.26 25.73
C GLU A 227 -7.86 -6.93 25.76
N ALA A 228 -8.43 -7.29 24.60
CA ALA A 228 -9.71 -8.00 24.54
C ALA A 228 -9.64 -9.40 25.19
N ILE A 229 -8.54 -10.12 25.02
CA ILE A 229 -8.31 -11.43 25.66
C ILE A 229 -8.08 -11.27 27.16
N ARG A 230 -7.33 -10.25 27.59
CA ARG A 230 -7.11 -9.92 29.02
C ARG A 230 -8.38 -9.43 29.70
N GLN A 231 -9.22 -8.66 29.02
CA GLN A 231 -10.49 -8.13 29.52
C GLN A 231 -11.50 -9.26 29.71
N ARG A 232 -11.63 -10.17 28.72
CA ARG A 232 -12.46 -11.39 28.86
C ARG A 232 -11.96 -12.33 29.95
N ALA A 233 -10.65 -12.46 30.14
CA ALA A 233 -10.08 -13.26 31.23
C ALA A 233 -10.32 -12.63 32.62
N ARG A 234 -10.26 -11.29 32.73
CA ARG A 234 -10.56 -10.53 33.96
C ARG A 234 -12.03 -10.58 34.34
N GLU A 235 -12.94 -10.42 33.37
CA GLU A 235 -14.40 -10.55 33.57
C GLU A 235 -14.79 -11.96 34.04
N ARG A 236 -14.14 -13.00 33.51
CA ARG A 236 -14.37 -14.40 33.92
C ARG A 236 -13.88 -14.69 35.35
N LYS A 237 -12.72 -14.13 35.72
CA LYS A 237 -12.17 -14.22 37.09
C LYS A 237 -13.06 -13.51 38.11
N GLN A 238 -13.62 -12.35 37.76
CA GLN A 238 -14.57 -11.61 38.61
C GLN A 238 -15.92 -12.33 38.77
N ARG A 239 -16.44 -13.00 37.74
CA ARG A 239 -17.72 -13.73 37.81
C ARG A 239 -17.65 -15.11 38.48
N LEU A 240 -16.55 -15.85 38.31
CA LEU A 240 -16.49 -17.29 38.64
C LEU A 240 -15.26 -17.72 39.45
N GLY A 241 -14.37 -16.79 39.81
CA GLY A 241 -13.22 -17.04 40.69
C GLY A 241 -12.04 -17.81 40.09
N ARG A 242 -12.06 -18.18 38.80
CA ARG A 242 -11.01 -18.98 38.13
C ARG A 242 -10.76 -18.58 36.67
N ILE A 243 -9.56 -18.85 36.16
CA ILE A 243 -9.06 -18.35 34.86
C ILE A 243 -9.14 -19.40 33.73
N VAL A 244 -9.04 -20.69 34.05
CA VAL A 244 -9.02 -21.78 33.05
C VAL A 244 -10.35 -22.56 33.07
N PRO A 245 -10.96 -22.85 31.90
CA PRO A 245 -12.22 -23.61 31.83
C PRO A 245 -12.01 -25.08 32.23
N MET A 246 -13.01 -25.70 32.86
CA MET A 246 -12.92 -27.10 33.29
C MET A 246 -13.07 -28.07 32.11
N PRO A 247 -12.54 -29.30 32.20
CA PRO A 247 -12.56 -30.27 31.09
C PRO A 247 -13.95 -30.53 30.48
N TRP A 248 -15.02 -30.52 31.28
CA TRP A 248 -16.40 -30.69 30.79
C TRP A 248 -17.01 -29.42 30.16
N GLU A 249 -16.45 -28.24 30.42
CA GLU A 249 -16.81 -26.99 29.74
C GLU A 249 -16.13 -26.89 28.37
N ILE A 250 -14.93 -27.47 28.23
CA ILE A 250 -14.27 -27.67 26.94
C ILE A 250 -15.14 -28.53 26.01
N VAL A 251 -15.82 -29.55 26.55
CA VAL A 251 -16.80 -30.35 25.78
C VAL A 251 -18.00 -29.52 25.30
N LYS A 252 -18.46 -28.53 26.08
CA LYS A 252 -19.52 -27.59 25.63
C LYS A 252 -19.00 -26.66 24.53
N VAL A 253 -17.78 -26.14 24.67
CA VAL A 253 -17.13 -25.29 23.66
C VAL A 253 -16.88 -26.08 22.37
N ILE A 254 -16.38 -27.32 22.45
CA ILE A 254 -16.19 -28.22 21.30
C ILE A 254 -17.54 -28.60 20.66
N ARG A 255 -18.60 -28.83 21.45
CA ARG A 255 -19.94 -29.06 20.89
C ARG A 255 -20.51 -27.81 20.21
N GLN A 256 -20.18 -26.62 20.71
CA GLN A 256 -20.61 -25.35 20.14
C GLN A 256 -19.81 -25.02 18.86
N LEU A 257 -18.50 -25.28 18.86
CA LEU A 257 -17.65 -25.24 17.66
C LEU A 257 -18.04 -26.31 16.63
N GLY A 258 -18.45 -27.50 17.07
CA GLY A 258 -18.97 -28.55 16.18
C GLY A 258 -20.38 -28.27 15.65
N LYS A 259 -21.16 -27.40 16.32
CA LYS A 259 -22.40 -26.83 15.78
C LYS A 259 -22.11 -25.72 14.78
N ILE A 260 -21.13 -24.85 15.06
CA ILE A 260 -20.65 -23.81 14.15
C ILE A 260 -20.06 -24.44 12.88
N TYR A 261 -19.26 -25.50 13.02
CA TYR A 261 -18.68 -26.26 11.92
C TYR A 261 -19.74 -26.99 11.08
N ARG A 262 -20.79 -27.54 11.71
CA ARG A 262 -21.93 -28.13 10.99
C ARG A 262 -22.82 -27.09 10.32
N GLN A 263 -23.00 -25.93 10.92
CA GLN A 263 -23.65 -24.79 10.28
C GLN A 263 -22.81 -24.31 9.09
N GLN A 264 -21.49 -24.17 9.24
CA GLN A 264 -20.57 -23.83 8.14
C GLN A 264 -20.62 -24.86 7.00
N LYS A 265 -20.68 -26.16 7.28
CA LYS A 265 -20.83 -27.21 6.25
C LYS A 265 -22.19 -27.23 5.55
N GLN A 266 -23.23 -26.64 6.14
CA GLN A 266 -24.52 -26.41 5.46
C GLN A 266 -24.51 -25.14 4.58
N PHE A 267 -23.50 -24.28 4.70
CA PHE A 267 -23.36 -23.03 3.94
C PHE A 267 -22.26 -23.07 2.84
N THR A 268 -21.71 -24.25 2.50
CA THR A 268 -20.59 -24.36 1.54
C THR A 268 -21.04 -24.89 0.18
N ALA A 269 -21.84 -24.10 -0.54
CA ALA A 269 -21.53 -23.79 -1.92
C ALA A 269 -21.09 -22.31 -1.90
N PRO A 270 -19.80 -21.98 -2.05
CA PRO A 270 -19.32 -20.61 -1.85
C PRO A 270 -19.63 -19.77 -3.10
N GLY A 271 -20.84 -19.23 -3.14
CA GLY A 271 -21.32 -18.35 -4.21
C GLY A 271 -22.32 -17.32 -3.71
N ASP A 272 -23.22 -17.71 -2.81
CA ASP A 272 -24.09 -16.77 -2.13
C ASP A 272 -24.13 -17.10 -0.63
N LEU A 273 -23.39 -16.34 0.18
CA LEU A 273 -24.01 -15.91 1.43
C LEU A 273 -25.19 -15.04 0.99
N LEU A 274 -26.33 -15.67 0.68
CA LEU A 274 -27.55 -14.89 0.58
C LEU A 274 -27.66 -14.22 1.94
N PRO A 275 -27.71 -12.88 1.95
CA PRO A 275 -28.09 -12.12 3.12
C PRO A 275 -29.17 -12.87 3.93
N PRO A 276 -29.09 -12.97 5.28
CA PRO A 276 -30.20 -13.53 6.05
C PRO A 276 -31.50 -12.90 5.53
N ALA A 277 -32.52 -13.70 5.19
CA ALA A 277 -33.64 -13.25 4.37
C ALA A 277 -34.13 -11.83 4.74
N GLY A 278 -33.95 -10.87 3.82
CA GLY A 278 -34.21 -9.44 4.04
C GLY A 278 -32.98 -8.56 4.30
N PHE A 279 -31.79 -9.13 4.50
CA PHE A 279 -30.54 -8.39 4.49
C PHE A 279 -30.22 -8.00 3.03
N VAL A 280 -29.71 -6.80 2.84
CA VAL A 280 -29.33 -6.27 1.54
C VAL A 280 -27.85 -5.98 1.67
N VAL A 281 -27.02 -6.61 0.82
CA VAL A 281 -25.60 -6.28 0.78
C VAL A 281 -25.50 -4.79 0.47
N PRO A 282 -24.92 -3.96 1.36
CA PRO A 282 -24.77 -2.54 1.07
C PRO A 282 -23.94 -2.41 -0.21
N LYS A 283 -24.36 -1.48 -1.08
CA LYS A 283 -23.62 -1.22 -2.32
C LYS A 283 -22.16 -0.90 -1.97
N PRO A 284 -21.18 -1.34 -2.77
CA PRO A 284 -19.79 -0.91 -2.60
C PRO A 284 -19.76 0.62 -2.54
N ILE A 285 -19.30 1.14 -1.41
CA ILE A 285 -19.14 2.57 -1.19
C ILE A 285 -17.77 2.95 -1.76
N ASP A 286 -17.64 4.16 -2.32
CA ASP A 286 -16.34 4.66 -2.76
C ASP A 286 -15.32 4.62 -1.60
N ARG A 287 -14.03 4.40 -1.89
CA ARG A 287 -13.00 4.30 -0.83
C ARG A 287 -12.96 5.57 0.03
N TYR A 288 -13.14 6.73 -0.59
CA TYR A 288 -13.19 7.99 0.13
C TYR A 288 -14.45 8.11 0.97
N ASP A 289 -15.62 7.78 0.40
CA ASP A 289 -16.89 7.76 1.15
C ASP A 289 -16.81 6.82 2.38
N ALA A 290 -16.18 5.65 2.25
CA ALA A 290 -15.93 4.73 3.37
C ALA A 290 -14.95 5.33 4.40
N TRP A 291 -13.93 6.06 3.96
CA TRP A 291 -13.03 6.80 4.86
C TRP A 291 -13.80 7.89 5.64
N LEU A 292 -14.72 8.61 4.99
CA LEU A 292 -15.56 9.63 5.65
C LEU A 292 -16.45 9.03 6.74
N GLU A 293 -17.00 7.83 6.51
CA GLU A 293 -17.84 7.12 7.49
C GLU A 293 -17.07 6.70 8.74
N VAL A 294 -15.77 6.39 8.60
CA VAL A 294 -14.91 5.91 9.69
C VAL A 294 -14.17 7.04 10.40
N ASN A 295 -13.91 8.15 9.70
CA ASN A 295 -13.21 9.32 10.24
C ASN A 295 -14.11 10.56 10.45
N PRO A 296 -15.39 10.43 10.87
CA PRO A 296 -16.20 11.60 11.16
C PRO A 296 -15.67 12.29 12.42
N TRP A 297 -15.68 13.61 12.41
CA TRP A 297 -15.42 14.39 13.60
C TRP A 297 -16.38 13.99 14.73
N ASN A 298 -15.85 13.74 15.91
CA ASN A 298 -16.61 13.26 17.06
C ASN A 298 -15.94 13.67 18.37
N ASP A 299 -16.64 13.44 19.49
CA ASP A 299 -16.15 13.83 20.82
C ASP A 299 -14.80 13.19 21.18
N ARG A 300 -14.49 11.99 20.68
CA ARG A 300 -13.20 11.35 20.91
C ARG A 300 -12.08 12.10 20.19
N ALA A 301 -12.25 12.44 18.92
CA ALA A 301 -11.29 13.24 18.16
C ALA A 301 -11.10 14.63 18.79
N ARG A 302 -12.21 15.28 19.18
CA ARG A 302 -12.20 16.55 19.91
C ARG A 302 -11.40 16.48 21.21
N ASN A 303 -11.69 15.50 22.06
CA ASN A 303 -10.99 15.34 23.35
C ASN A 303 -9.51 14.98 23.17
N TYR A 304 -9.19 14.23 22.12
CA TYR A 304 -7.81 13.92 21.76
C TYR A 304 -7.01 15.18 21.38
N LEU A 305 -7.59 16.04 20.53
CA LEU A 305 -6.97 17.32 20.18
C LEU A 305 -6.81 18.23 21.41
N ILE A 306 -7.83 18.34 22.25
CA ILE A 306 -7.75 19.11 23.51
C ILE A 306 -6.62 18.60 24.39
N SER A 307 -6.48 17.28 24.54
CA SER A 307 -5.39 16.66 25.31
C SER A 307 -4.03 17.04 24.73
N ARG A 308 -3.87 17.01 23.40
CA ARG A 308 -2.62 17.41 22.74
C ARG A 308 -2.30 18.89 23.00
N LEU A 309 -3.26 19.77 22.81
CA LEU A 309 -3.13 21.21 23.07
C LEU A 309 -2.73 21.50 24.53
N GLN A 310 -3.36 20.82 25.50
CA GLN A 310 -3.03 20.98 26.92
C GLN A 310 -1.67 20.39 27.31
N SER A 311 -1.21 19.35 26.60
CA SER A 311 0.08 18.71 26.85
C SER A 311 1.26 19.40 26.16
N CYS A 312 0.99 20.36 25.25
CA CYS A 312 2.03 21.10 24.55
C CYS A 312 2.85 21.92 25.55
N ARG A 313 4.16 21.76 25.50
CA ARG A 313 5.09 22.49 26.38
C ARG A 313 5.52 23.83 25.79
N GLU A 314 5.51 23.91 24.46
CA GLU A 314 5.86 25.11 23.72
C GLU A 314 4.66 26.08 23.69
N PRO A 315 4.92 27.41 23.66
CA PRO A 315 3.85 28.39 23.58
C PRO A 315 3.06 28.23 22.28
N LEU A 316 1.74 28.07 22.39
CA LEU A 316 0.86 27.97 21.24
C LEU A 316 0.58 29.38 20.67
N PRO A 317 0.78 29.59 19.35
CA PRO A 317 0.68 30.92 18.74
C PRO A 317 -0.77 31.41 18.64
N LYS A 318 -0.98 32.73 18.66
CA LYS A 318 -2.28 33.30 18.27
C LYS A 318 -2.42 33.26 16.75
N ILE A 319 -3.55 32.75 16.26
CA ILE A 319 -3.81 32.68 14.81
C ILE A 319 -4.79 33.79 14.39
N SER A 320 -4.39 34.64 13.46
CA SER A 320 -5.27 35.60 12.79
C SER A 320 -5.78 35.00 11.49
N VAL A 321 -7.07 34.64 11.47
CA VAL A 321 -7.74 34.19 10.25
C VAL A 321 -8.11 35.42 9.42
N VAL A 322 -7.65 35.49 8.17
CA VAL A 322 -7.83 36.62 7.26
C VAL A 322 -8.83 36.23 6.19
N MET A 323 -9.92 37.00 6.09
CA MET A 323 -11.04 36.72 5.19
C MET A 323 -11.43 37.96 4.36
N PRO A 324 -11.08 38.02 3.07
CA PRO A 324 -11.62 39.02 2.16
C PRO A 324 -13.08 38.68 1.83
N VAL A 325 -13.97 39.68 1.82
CA VAL A 325 -15.40 39.49 1.54
C VAL A 325 -15.83 40.39 0.39
N TYR A 326 -16.43 39.83 -0.65
CA TYR A 326 -17.11 40.59 -1.69
C TYR A 326 -18.33 39.84 -2.22
N ASN A 327 -19.53 40.35 -1.94
CA ASN A 327 -20.81 39.81 -2.44
C ASN A 327 -21.00 38.27 -2.31
N PRO A 328 -20.65 37.61 -1.19
CA PRO A 328 -20.93 36.19 -1.05
C PRO A 328 -22.42 35.91 -0.90
N PRO A 329 -22.90 34.72 -1.31
CA PRO A 329 -24.15 34.19 -0.80
C PRO A 329 -24.15 34.17 0.73
N ILE A 330 -25.19 34.73 1.34
CA ILE A 330 -25.21 35.02 2.78
C ILE A 330 -25.06 33.76 3.65
N ASP A 331 -25.57 32.62 3.17
CA ASP A 331 -25.50 31.36 3.90
C ASP A 331 -24.08 30.78 3.90
N PHE A 332 -23.30 31.02 2.85
CA PHE A 332 -21.89 30.60 2.79
C PHE A 332 -21.04 31.46 3.72
N LEU A 333 -21.23 32.79 3.71
CA LEU A 333 -20.53 33.69 4.64
C LEU A 333 -20.80 33.33 6.11
N LYS A 334 -22.07 33.03 6.45
CA LYS A 334 -22.43 32.59 7.81
C LYS A 334 -21.74 31.28 8.18
N SER A 335 -21.65 30.34 7.25
CA SER A 335 -21.03 29.03 7.49
C SER A 335 -19.52 29.16 7.64
N ALA A 336 -18.87 29.97 6.80
CA ALA A 336 -17.45 30.31 6.91
C ALA A 336 -17.10 30.93 8.27
N ILE A 337 -17.83 31.97 8.72
CA ILE A 337 -17.62 32.59 10.02
C ILE A 337 -17.90 31.60 11.17
N ALA A 338 -18.98 30.83 11.08
CA ALA A 338 -19.31 29.84 12.10
C ALA A 338 -18.24 28.74 12.20
N SER A 339 -17.61 28.34 11.09
CA SER A 339 -16.54 27.33 11.09
C SER A 339 -15.31 27.77 11.89
N VAL A 340 -15.00 29.09 11.88
CA VAL A 340 -13.93 29.69 12.69
C VAL A 340 -14.35 29.77 14.17
N ILE A 341 -15.60 30.18 14.43
CA ILE A 341 -16.12 30.29 15.80
C ILE A 341 -16.08 28.93 16.53
N ASN A 342 -16.41 27.86 15.80
CA ASN A 342 -16.53 26.50 16.32
C ASN A 342 -15.20 25.74 16.44
N GLN A 343 -14.06 26.41 16.21
CA GLN A 343 -12.75 25.79 16.35
C GLN A 343 -12.49 25.33 17.79
N VAL A 344 -11.87 24.16 17.93
CA VAL A 344 -11.46 23.63 19.25
C VAL A 344 -10.39 24.50 19.89
N TYR A 345 -9.49 25.04 19.08
CA TYR A 345 -8.44 25.94 19.54
C TYR A 345 -9.04 27.34 19.79
N PRO A 346 -8.90 27.93 20.99
CA PRO A 346 -9.61 29.17 21.31
C PRO A 346 -8.82 30.45 21.00
N ASN A 347 -7.50 30.37 20.82
CA ASN A 347 -6.61 31.53 20.69
C ASN A 347 -6.47 31.97 19.23
N TRP A 348 -7.55 32.54 18.72
CA TRP A 348 -7.62 33.10 17.37
C TRP A 348 -8.33 34.44 17.36
N GLU A 349 -8.19 35.15 16.25
CA GLU A 349 -9.04 36.27 15.86
C GLU A 349 -9.40 36.15 14.38
N LEU A 350 -10.57 36.66 14.00
CA LEU A 350 -11.06 36.66 12.62
C LEU A 350 -11.05 38.09 12.09
N CYS A 351 -10.17 38.35 11.14
CA CYS A 351 -9.97 39.64 10.51
C CYS A 351 -10.65 39.64 9.14
N ILE A 352 -11.70 40.45 9.00
CA ILE A 352 -12.53 40.51 7.80
C ILE A 352 -12.36 41.87 7.13
N ALA A 353 -12.22 41.87 5.81
CA ALA A 353 -12.32 43.08 5.01
C ALA A 353 -13.45 42.94 4.00
N ASP A 354 -14.53 43.70 4.19
CA ASP A 354 -15.58 43.82 3.19
C ASP A 354 -15.12 44.77 2.08
N ASP A 355 -14.99 44.25 0.86
CA ASP A 355 -14.45 44.92 -0.31
C ASP A 355 -15.53 45.68 -1.10
N CYS A 356 -16.31 46.48 -0.38
CA CYS A 356 -17.43 47.25 -0.93
C CYS A 356 -18.52 46.34 -1.52
N SER A 357 -19.01 45.37 -0.72
CA SER A 357 -20.16 44.55 -1.12
C SER A 357 -21.38 45.44 -1.42
N THR A 358 -22.10 45.11 -2.49
CA THR A 358 -23.25 45.89 -2.98
C THR A 358 -24.53 45.59 -2.20
N GLU A 359 -24.64 44.38 -1.66
CA GLU A 359 -25.80 43.95 -0.89
C GLU A 359 -25.66 44.37 0.58
N PHE A 360 -26.58 45.21 1.05
CA PHE A 360 -26.59 45.72 2.43
C PHE A 360 -26.63 44.61 3.49
N THR A 361 -27.23 43.46 3.16
CA THR A 361 -27.34 42.29 4.03
C THR A 361 -25.98 41.70 4.43
N VAL A 362 -24.95 41.84 3.58
CA VAL A 362 -23.58 41.40 3.90
C VAL A 362 -23.03 42.26 5.04
N ALA A 363 -23.12 43.58 4.90
CA ALA A 363 -22.60 44.50 5.91
C ALA A 363 -23.35 44.40 7.24
N GLU A 364 -24.67 44.21 7.23
CA GLU A 364 -25.45 43.93 8.44
C GLU A 364 -25.01 42.62 9.11
N ASN A 365 -24.87 41.54 8.34
CA ASN A 365 -24.49 40.25 8.90
C ASN A 365 -23.10 40.26 9.53
N LEU A 366 -22.14 40.93 8.88
CA LEU A 366 -20.81 41.11 9.45
C LEU A 366 -20.85 41.88 10.77
N LYS A 367 -21.60 42.99 10.84
CA LYS A 367 -21.78 43.77 12.08
C LYS A 367 -22.41 42.93 13.19
N ASP A 368 -23.43 42.13 12.86
CA ASP A 368 -24.08 41.24 13.83
C ASP A 368 -23.11 40.21 14.41
N TRP A 369 -22.22 39.64 13.59
CA TRP A 369 -21.21 38.70 14.06
C TRP A 369 -20.18 39.36 14.96
N ALA A 370 -19.66 40.54 14.60
CA ALA A 370 -18.71 41.26 15.45
C ALA A 370 -19.30 41.76 16.77
N GLN A 371 -20.63 41.94 16.86
CA GLN A 371 -21.29 42.20 18.14
C GLN A 371 -21.43 40.95 19.03
N LYS A 372 -21.38 39.75 18.44
CA LYS A 372 -21.56 38.47 19.15
C LYS A 372 -20.25 37.88 19.65
N ASP A 373 -19.14 38.15 18.98
CA ASP A 373 -17.82 37.62 19.35
C ASP A 373 -16.75 38.69 19.16
N ASP A 374 -16.17 39.14 20.28
CA ASP A 374 -15.16 40.21 20.33
C ASP A 374 -13.85 39.84 19.60
N ARG A 375 -13.66 38.56 19.22
CA ARG A 375 -12.50 38.11 18.42
C ARG A 375 -12.67 38.43 16.93
N ILE A 376 -13.84 38.90 16.50
CA ILE A 376 -14.11 39.23 15.10
C ILE A 376 -13.89 40.73 14.87
N ARG A 377 -13.02 41.06 13.93
CA ARG A 377 -12.60 42.42 13.60
C ARG A 377 -12.85 42.68 12.13
N ILE A 378 -13.56 43.77 11.82
CA ILE A 378 -14.02 44.05 10.46
C ILE A 378 -13.55 45.43 10.03
N THR A 379 -13.13 45.54 8.79
CA THR A 379 -12.97 46.82 8.08
C THR A 379 -13.86 46.84 6.83
N PHE A 380 -14.49 47.97 6.57
CA PHE A 380 -15.28 48.21 5.37
C PHE A 380 -14.47 49.08 4.43
N ARG A 381 -14.14 48.56 3.25
CA ARG A 381 -13.40 49.32 2.24
C ARG A 381 -14.34 50.26 1.50
N THR A 382 -13.84 51.45 1.14
CA THR A 382 -14.62 52.47 0.41
C THR A 382 -14.62 52.26 -1.10
N GLU A 383 -13.70 51.43 -1.60
CA GLU A 383 -13.57 51.07 -3.01
C GLU A 383 -13.22 49.59 -3.14
N ASN A 384 -13.75 48.96 -4.18
CA ASN A 384 -13.46 47.57 -4.50
C ASN A 384 -12.02 47.45 -5.02
N GLY A 385 -11.17 46.73 -4.31
CA GLY A 385 -9.78 46.46 -4.68
C GLY A 385 -9.51 45.00 -5.04
N ASN A 386 -10.57 44.22 -5.23
CA ASN A 386 -10.56 42.77 -5.42
C ASN A 386 -9.85 42.02 -4.27
N ILE A 387 -9.67 40.72 -4.47
CA ILE A 387 -9.16 39.79 -3.45
C ILE A 387 -7.84 40.25 -2.80
N SER A 388 -6.86 40.74 -3.58
CA SER A 388 -5.54 41.10 -3.03
C SER A 388 -5.60 42.30 -2.08
N ALA A 389 -6.30 43.38 -2.47
CA ALA A 389 -6.38 44.56 -1.63
C ALA A 389 -7.27 44.33 -0.41
N ALA A 390 -8.35 43.55 -0.57
CA ALA A 390 -9.20 43.12 0.53
C ALA A 390 -8.42 42.27 1.53
N THR A 391 -7.67 41.27 1.06
CA THR A 391 -6.80 40.42 1.88
C THR A 391 -5.79 41.27 2.66
N ASN A 392 -5.13 42.22 2.01
CA ASN A 392 -4.19 43.13 2.68
C ASN A 392 -4.86 44.00 3.75
N SER A 393 -6.07 44.51 3.50
CA SER A 393 -6.83 45.26 4.49
C SER A 393 -7.23 44.42 5.70
N ALA A 394 -7.62 43.17 5.48
CA ALA A 394 -7.92 42.23 6.55
C ALA A 394 -6.65 41.84 7.32
N ALA A 395 -5.56 41.54 6.63
CA ALA A 395 -4.26 41.23 7.23
C ALA A 395 -3.69 42.41 8.04
N ALA A 396 -3.97 43.65 7.66
CA ALA A 396 -3.57 44.84 8.45
C ALA A 396 -4.26 44.92 9.82
N LEU A 397 -5.39 44.22 10.01
CA LEU A 397 -6.03 44.08 11.32
C LEU A 397 -5.30 43.03 12.17
N ALA A 398 -4.61 42.06 11.58
CA ALA A 398 -4.03 40.92 12.29
C ALA A 398 -3.00 41.32 13.36
N THR A 399 -3.09 40.65 14.51
CA THR A 399 -2.23 40.78 15.70
C THR A 399 -1.65 39.44 16.16
N GLY A 400 -2.10 38.32 15.59
CA GLY A 400 -1.58 36.99 15.85
C GLY A 400 -0.18 36.80 15.29
N ASP A 401 0.48 35.75 15.77
CA ASP A 401 1.81 35.35 15.33
C ASP A 401 1.77 34.67 13.95
N ILE A 402 0.63 34.07 13.62
CA ILE A 402 0.37 33.34 12.38
C ILE A 402 -0.84 33.97 11.67
N ILE A 403 -0.71 34.19 10.37
CA ILE A 403 -1.81 34.58 9.48
C ILE A 403 -2.29 33.32 8.75
N LEU A 404 -3.57 33.00 8.85
CA LEU A 404 -4.21 31.91 8.10
C LEU A 404 -5.23 32.50 7.12
N PHE A 405 -5.23 32.07 5.87
CA PHE A 405 -6.14 32.57 4.85
C PHE A 405 -7.40 31.71 4.75
N LEU A 406 -8.56 32.35 4.67
CA LEU A 406 -9.86 31.69 4.52
C LEU A 406 -10.76 32.50 3.56
N ASP A 407 -11.26 31.85 2.52
CA ASP A 407 -12.21 32.46 1.60
C ASP A 407 -13.60 32.58 2.23
N ASN A 408 -14.41 33.55 1.76
CA ASN A 408 -15.70 33.88 2.36
C ASN A 408 -16.82 32.86 2.06
N ASP A 409 -16.50 31.83 1.27
CA ASP A 409 -17.37 30.73 0.87
C ASP A 409 -16.81 29.34 1.21
N ASP A 410 -15.70 29.27 1.98
CA ASP A 410 -15.09 28.04 2.47
C ASP A 410 -15.33 27.81 3.98
N GLU A 411 -15.23 26.56 4.42
CA GLU A 411 -15.36 26.18 5.83
C GLU A 411 -14.12 25.45 6.36
N LEU A 412 -13.69 25.78 7.58
CA LEU A 412 -12.63 25.05 8.28
C LEU A 412 -13.20 23.85 9.05
N THR A 413 -12.46 22.72 9.06
CA THR A 413 -12.78 21.61 9.97
C THR A 413 -12.52 22.02 11.42
N PRO A 414 -13.27 21.50 12.42
CA PRO A 414 -13.19 22.00 13.81
C PRO A 414 -11.82 21.89 14.50
N ASP A 415 -10.94 21.06 13.97
CA ASP A 415 -9.56 20.82 14.41
C ASP A 415 -8.51 21.68 13.72
N ALA A 416 -8.84 22.32 12.59
CA ALA A 416 -7.91 23.02 11.71
C ALA A 416 -6.95 23.95 12.45
N LEU A 417 -7.47 24.91 13.23
CA LEU A 417 -6.63 25.88 13.94
C LEU A 417 -5.78 25.23 15.04
N GLY A 418 -6.26 24.15 15.65
CA GLY A 418 -5.53 23.42 16.69
C GLY A 418 -4.33 22.65 16.13
N GLU A 419 -4.50 21.99 14.99
CA GLU A 419 -3.39 21.30 14.31
C GLU A 419 -2.35 22.29 13.79
N VAL A 420 -2.79 23.43 13.22
CA VAL A 420 -1.89 24.51 12.79
C VAL A 420 -1.09 25.04 13.99
N ALA A 421 -1.74 25.35 15.11
CA ALA A 421 -1.07 25.87 16.30
C ALA A 421 -0.04 24.87 16.87
N LEU A 422 -0.39 23.59 16.94
CA LEU A 422 0.51 22.53 17.40
C LEU A 422 1.72 22.37 16.46
N TYR A 423 1.50 22.47 15.15
CA TYR A 423 2.58 22.35 14.18
C TYR A 423 3.61 23.48 14.32
N PHE A 424 3.16 24.74 14.34
CA PHE A 424 4.04 25.90 14.50
C PHE A 424 4.75 25.92 15.87
N ALA A 425 4.09 25.44 16.92
CA ALA A 425 4.72 25.32 18.24
C ALA A 425 5.84 24.27 18.24
N ALA A 426 5.66 23.15 17.52
CA ALA A 426 6.69 22.11 17.38
C ALA A 426 7.81 22.48 16.38
N HIS A 427 7.53 23.36 15.42
CA HIS A 427 8.44 23.76 14.35
C HIS A 427 8.51 25.29 14.25
N PRO A 428 9.20 25.96 15.20
CA PRO A 428 9.23 27.42 15.26
C PRO A 428 9.90 28.10 14.05
N ASP A 429 10.68 27.35 13.27
CA ASP A 429 11.37 27.81 12.05
C ASP A 429 10.49 27.71 10.78
N THR A 430 9.26 27.22 10.88
CA THR A 430 8.34 27.17 9.73
C THR A 430 7.85 28.57 9.36
N ASP A 431 8.00 28.94 8.09
CA ASP A 431 7.50 30.20 7.54
C ASP A 431 6.13 30.05 6.85
N PHE A 432 5.87 28.88 6.24
CA PHE A 432 4.67 28.61 5.45
C PHE A 432 4.17 27.18 5.71
N LEU A 433 2.86 27.03 5.88
CA LEU A 433 2.15 25.77 6.08
C LEU A 433 0.91 25.72 5.19
N TYR A 434 0.57 24.54 4.67
CA TYR A 434 -0.67 24.29 3.93
C TYR A 434 -1.28 22.96 4.37
N SER A 435 -2.60 22.82 4.20
CA SER A 435 -3.30 21.56 4.43
C SER A 435 -3.89 21.01 3.13
N ASP A 436 -4.27 19.74 3.16
CA ASP A 436 -5.22 19.16 2.20
C ASP A 436 -6.57 19.90 2.26
N ASP A 437 -7.38 19.72 1.22
CA ASP A 437 -8.73 20.27 1.14
C ASP A 437 -9.69 19.30 0.45
N ASP A 438 -10.98 19.60 0.54
CA ASP A 438 -12.05 18.87 -0.14
C ASP A 438 -13.17 19.84 -0.50
N LYS A 439 -13.96 19.48 -1.50
CA LYS A 439 -15.14 20.25 -1.90
C LYS A 439 -16.37 19.75 -1.18
N ILE A 440 -17.16 20.69 -0.69
CA ILE A 440 -18.46 20.45 -0.09
C ILE A 440 -19.55 20.98 -1.03
N ASP A 441 -20.60 20.20 -1.25
CA ASP A 441 -21.77 20.66 -1.99
C ASP A 441 -22.73 21.45 -1.09
N THR A 442 -23.76 22.05 -1.67
CA THR A 442 -24.77 22.83 -0.93
C THR A 442 -25.63 22.01 0.04
N LYS A 443 -25.44 20.69 0.11
CA LYS A 443 -26.10 19.77 1.05
C LYS A 443 -25.14 19.29 2.15
N GLY A 444 -23.91 19.80 2.18
CA GLY A 444 -22.90 19.42 3.16
C GLY A 444 -22.15 18.14 2.80
N ARG A 445 -22.32 17.60 1.57
CA ARG A 445 -21.63 16.39 1.15
C ARG A 445 -20.26 16.73 0.56
N ARG A 446 -19.24 16.05 1.08
CA ARG A 446 -17.87 16.03 0.58
C ARG A 446 -17.71 15.14 -0.66
N PHE A 447 -16.95 15.53 -1.68
CA PHE A 447 -16.91 14.78 -2.95
C PHE A 447 -15.67 14.91 -3.85
N ALA A 448 -14.69 15.76 -3.56
CA ALA A 448 -13.52 15.94 -4.43
C ALA A 448 -12.27 16.28 -3.59
N PRO A 449 -11.76 15.32 -2.80
CA PRO A 449 -10.62 15.55 -1.93
C PRO A 449 -9.35 15.77 -2.75
N GLN A 450 -8.54 16.73 -2.30
CA GLN A 450 -7.22 17.01 -2.82
C GLN A 450 -6.18 16.74 -1.72
N PHE A 451 -5.56 15.56 -1.81
CA PHE A 451 -4.41 15.20 -0.99
C PHE A 451 -3.14 15.74 -1.63
N LYS A 452 -2.55 16.76 -0.99
CA LYS A 452 -1.38 17.47 -1.48
C LYS A 452 -0.10 16.73 -1.05
N PRO A 453 0.95 16.74 -1.89
CA PRO A 453 2.21 16.11 -1.52
C PRO A 453 2.94 16.90 -0.43
N GLU A 454 4.05 16.36 0.04
CA GLU A 454 5.07 17.16 0.75
C GLU A 454 5.58 18.29 -0.14
N TRP A 455 6.25 19.28 0.48
CA TRP A 455 6.74 20.47 -0.21
C TRP A 455 7.60 20.11 -1.42
N SER A 456 7.09 20.44 -2.61
CA SER A 456 7.79 20.34 -3.89
C SER A 456 7.77 21.69 -4.61
N PRO A 457 8.90 22.39 -4.70
CA PRO A 457 9.00 23.62 -5.45
C PRO A 457 8.84 23.39 -6.96
N GLU A 458 9.29 22.26 -7.50
CA GLU A 458 9.15 21.91 -8.92
C GLU A 458 7.68 21.75 -9.31
N LEU A 459 6.89 21.09 -8.45
CA LEU A 459 5.46 20.97 -8.66
C LEU A 459 4.79 22.33 -8.57
N LEU A 460 5.17 23.18 -7.62
CA LEU A 460 4.56 24.50 -7.44
C LEU A 460 4.78 25.38 -8.68
N LEU A 461 5.98 25.34 -9.27
CA LEU A 461 6.31 26.07 -10.49
C LEU A 461 5.48 25.62 -11.71
N SER A 462 4.93 24.41 -11.65
CA SER A 462 4.15 23.82 -12.75
C SER A 462 2.64 23.85 -12.48
N TYR A 463 2.22 23.84 -11.22
CA TYR A 463 0.84 23.69 -10.79
C TYR A 463 0.64 24.30 -9.39
N MET A 464 -0.35 25.18 -9.25
CA MET A 464 -0.71 25.76 -7.96
C MET A 464 -1.48 24.72 -7.12
N TYR A 465 -0.77 23.98 -6.28
CA TYR A 465 -1.38 23.02 -5.34
C TYR A 465 -1.52 23.57 -3.91
N LEU A 466 -0.98 24.75 -3.61
CA LEU A 466 -1.00 25.41 -2.30
C LEU A 466 -2.24 26.30 -2.08
N CYS A 467 -3.41 25.87 -2.57
CA CYS A 467 -4.67 26.61 -2.45
C CYS A 467 -5.35 26.41 -1.07
N HIS A 468 -6.36 27.24 -0.80
CA HIS A 468 -7.22 27.20 0.40
C HIS A 468 -6.45 27.38 1.71
N LEU A 469 -6.71 26.57 2.74
CA LEU A 469 -6.10 26.71 4.06
C LEU A 469 -4.58 26.65 3.95
N CYS A 470 -4.00 27.85 3.97
CA CYS A 470 -2.58 28.10 4.07
C CYS A 470 -2.34 29.11 5.19
N ALA A 471 -1.22 28.94 5.86
CA ALA A 471 -0.83 29.74 7.01
C ALA A 471 0.62 30.20 6.86
N VAL A 472 0.86 31.45 7.20
CA VAL A 472 2.19 32.08 7.15
C VAL A 472 2.54 32.68 8.49
N LYS A 473 3.81 32.59 8.84
CA LYS A 473 4.37 33.31 9.97
C LYS A 473 4.38 34.81 9.66
N ARG A 474 3.91 35.63 10.60
CA ARG A 474 3.78 37.08 10.41
C ARG A 474 5.09 37.85 10.56
#